data_AF-A0A6L6PRM5-F1
#
_entry.id   AF-A0A6L6PRM5-F1
#
_cell.length_a   1.000
_cell.length_b   1.000
_cell.length_c   1.000
_cell.angle_alpha   90.00
_cell.angle_beta   90.00
_cell.angle_gamma   90.00
#
_symmetry.space_group_name_H-M   'P 1'
#
loop_
_entity.id
_entity.type
_entity.pdbx_description
1 polymer ?
#
loop_
_entity_poly.entity_id
_entity_poly.type
_entity_poly.pdbx_seq_one_letter_code
_entity_poly.pdbx_strand_id
1 'polypeptide(L)'
;MRPKLKREEMPIDQVMAVGLVWGHLRARQFEQAYLLAQGCLRVWPDERNLILMHGYAAAEVLEPVDAARLRAAGGDAGAGADWTRLVLRRAGAAEGRP
;
A
#
# COMPACT_ATOMS: atom_id res chain seq x y z
N MET A 1 1.79 18.96 29.51
CA MET A 1 0.94 18.63 28.34
C MET A 1 1.84 18.22 27.18
N ARG A 2 1.71 16.98 26.67
CA ARG A 2 2.37 16.58 25.42
C ARG A 2 1.73 17.37 24.27
N PRO A 3 2.49 18.06 23.40
CA PRO A 3 1.91 18.67 22.23
C PRO A 3 1.33 17.56 21.35
N LYS A 4 0.01 17.61 21.09
CA LYS A 4 -0.60 16.80 20.04
C LYS A 4 0.02 17.27 18.73
N LEU A 5 0.83 16.43 18.08
CA LEU A 5 1.28 16.70 16.72
C LEU A 5 0.05 17.06 15.89
N LYS A 6 0.03 18.27 15.33
CA LYS A 6 -0.93 18.63 14.29
C LYS A 6 -0.71 17.63 13.17
N ARG A 7 -1.66 16.72 13.00
CA ARG A 7 -1.77 15.94 11.78
C ARG A 7 -1.98 16.99 10.69
N GLU A 8 -0.94 17.30 9.92
CA GLU A 8 -1.08 18.16 8.75
C GLU A 8 -2.24 17.58 7.94
N GLU A 9 -3.22 18.42 7.63
CA GLU A 9 -4.35 18.01 6.82
C GLU A 9 -3.81 17.55 5.48
N MET A 10 -4.11 16.30 5.13
CA MET A 10 -3.64 15.68 3.90
C MET A 10 -4.14 16.53 2.71
N PRO A 11 -3.25 16.97 1.80
CA PRO A 11 -3.67 17.68 0.60
C PRO A 11 -4.76 16.90 -0.15
N ILE A 12 -5.76 17.62 -0.68
CA ILE A 12 -6.91 16.99 -1.34
C ILE A 12 -6.49 16.03 -2.46
N ASP A 13 -5.45 16.36 -3.21
CA ASP A 13 -4.92 15.53 -4.29
C ASP A 13 -4.38 14.18 -3.78
N GLN A 14 -3.79 14.18 -2.59
CA GLN A 14 -3.28 12.96 -1.95
C GLN A 14 -4.44 12.08 -1.45
N VAL A 15 -5.49 12.69 -0.88
CA VAL A 15 -6.73 11.97 -0.51
C VAL A 15 -7.37 11.33 -1.75
N MET A 16 -7.47 12.09 -2.85
CA MET A 16 -8.03 11.61 -4.11
C MET A 16 -7.19 10.48 -4.70
N ALA A 17 -5.86 10.59 -4.70
CA ALA A 17 -4.96 9.54 -5.15
C ALA A 17 -5.15 8.23 -4.38
N VAL A 18 -5.19 8.31 -3.03
CA VAL A 18 -5.47 7.15 -2.16
C VAL A 18 -6.83 6.53 -2.51
N GLY A 19 -7.87 7.36 -2.66
CA GLY A 19 -9.21 6.90 -3.01
C GLY A 19 -9.29 6.21 -4.38
N LEU A 20 -8.59 6.74 -5.39
CA LEU A 20 -8.55 6.18 -6.74
C LEU A 20 -7.83 4.83 -6.78
N VAL A 21 -6.66 4.72 -6.14
CA VAL A 21 -5.95 3.44 -6.01
C VAL A 21 -6.84 2.39 -5.34
N TRP A 22 -7.51 2.77 -4.24
CA TRP A 22 -8.45 1.89 -3.56
C TRP A 22 -9.62 1.47 -4.46
N GLY A 23 -10.14 2.39 -5.27
CA GLY A 23 -11.18 2.12 -6.26
C GLY A 23 -10.76 1.04 -7.26
N HIS A 24 -9.56 1.16 -7.84
CA HIS A 24 -9.01 0.15 -8.75
C HIS A 24 -8.84 -1.22 -8.08
N LEU A 25 -8.33 -1.26 -6.84
CA LEU A 25 -8.20 -2.50 -6.07
C LEU A 25 -9.56 -3.18 -5.84
N ARG A 26 -10.58 -2.41 -5.46
CA ARG A 26 -11.94 -2.93 -5.27
C ARG A 26 -12.57 -3.44 -6.56
N ALA A 27 -12.24 -2.83 -7.68
CA ALA A 27 -12.65 -3.25 -9.02
C ALA A 27 -11.81 -4.41 -9.59
N ARG A 28 -10.84 -4.95 -8.82
CA ARG A 28 -9.86 -5.97 -9.25
C ARG A 28 -9.00 -5.55 -10.44
N GLN A 29 -8.84 -4.25 -10.66
CA GLN A 29 -7.97 -3.65 -11.67
C GLN A 29 -6.55 -3.52 -11.10
N PHE A 30 -5.92 -4.67 -10.81
CA PHE A 30 -4.68 -4.71 -10.03
C PHE A 30 -3.48 -4.07 -10.75
N GLU A 31 -3.39 -4.23 -12.07
CA GLU A 31 -2.32 -3.61 -12.87
C GLU A 31 -2.44 -2.08 -12.85
N GLN A 32 -3.66 -1.55 -13.02
CA GLN A 32 -3.92 -0.12 -12.93
C GLN A 32 -3.66 0.41 -11.53
N ALA A 33 -4.07 -0.34 -10.49
CA ALA A 33 -3.79 0.01 -9.10
C ALA A 33 -2.28 0.04 -8.81
N TYR A 34 -1.53 -0.95 -9.33
CA TYR A 34 -0.08 -1.04 -9.18
C TYR A 34 0.61 0.17 -9.82
N LEU A 35 0.36 0.43 -11.11
CA LEU A 35 0.97 1.53 -11.85
C LEU A 35 0.60 2.89 -11.25
N LEU A 36 -0.67 3.09 -10.89
CA LEU A 36 -1.12 4.34 -10.27
C LEU A 36 -0.44 4.55 -8.92
N ALA A 37 -0.46 3.54 -8.04
CA ALA A 37 0.17 3.65 -6.72
C ALA A 37 1.68 3.87 -6.83
N GLN A 38 2.35 3.22 -7.79
CA GLN A 38 3.77 3.43 -8.06
C GLN A 38 4.05 4.89 -8.46
N GLY A 39 3.22 5.47 -9.33
CA GLY A 39 3.29 6.88 -9.70
C GLY A 39 3.06 7.82 -8.51
N CYS A 40 2.02 7.57 -7.71
CA CYS A 40 1.71 8.37 -6.52
C CYS A 40 2.85 8.32 -5.48
N LEU A 41 3.52 7.17 -5.32
CA LEU A 41 4.66 7.02 -4.41
C LEU A 41 5.93 7.77 -4.87
N ARG A 42 6.00 8.25 -6.11
CA ARG A 42 7.07 9.18 -6.52
C ARG A 42 6.83 10.60 -5.99
N VAL A 43 5.57 10.95 -5.72
CA VAL A 43 5.18 12.27 -5.18
C VAL A 43 5.12 12.22 -3.66
N TRP A 44 4.54 11.16 -3.10
CA TRP A 44 4.38 10.95 -1.66
C TRP A 44 5.02 9.63 -1.23
N PRO A 45 6.36 9.56 -1.14
CA PRO A 45 7.08 8.31 -0.90
C PRO A 45 6.75 7.63 0.43
N ASP A 46 6.39 8.41 1.45
CA ASP A 46 6.13 7.92 2.80
C ASP A 46 4.64 7.77 3.12
N GLU A 47 3.74 7.92 2.13
CA GLU A 47 2.32 7.74 2.38
C GLU A 47 1.99 6.26 2.63
N ARG A 48 1.62 5.99 3.87
CA ARG A 48 1.41 4.64 4.40
C ARG A 48 0.40 3.81 3.60
N ASN A 49 -0.75 4.38 3.26
CA ASN A 49 -1.81 3.66 2.55
C ASN A 49 -1.38 3.32 1.13
N LEU A 50 -0.72 4.24 0.42
CA LEU A 50 -0.17 4.00 -0.92
C LEU A 50 0.86 2.89 -0.89
N ILE A 51 1.75 2.84 0.12
CA ILE A 51 2.71 1.73 0.27
C ILE A 51 1.98 0.39 0.43
N LEU A 52 0.98 0.33 1.33
CA LEU A 52 0.22 -0.89 1.60
C LEU A 52 -0.60 -1.36 0.40
N MET A 53 -1.23 -0.44 -0.32
CA MET A 53 -2.01 -0.72 -1.52
C MET A 53 -1.13 -1.12 -2.71
N HIS A 54 0.02 -0.45 -2.89
CA HIS A 54 1.01 -0.81 -3.91
C HIS A 54 1.55 -2.22 -3.67
N GLY A 55 1.90 -2.56 -2.42
CA GLY A 55 2.36 -3.91 -2.08
C GLY A 55 1.31 -4.98 -2.35
N TYR A 56 0.03 -4.69 -2.04
CA TYR A 56 -1.06 -5.61 -2.36
C TYR A 56 -1.23 -5.78 -3.89
N ALA A 57 -1.27 -4.67 -4.64
CA ALA A 57 -1.37 -4.72 -6.09
C ALA A 57 -0.21 -5.50 -6.72
N ALA A 58 1.02 -5.25 -6.27
CA ALA A 58 2.22 -5.95 -6.73
C ALA A 58 2.10 -7.48 -6.54
N ALA A 59 1.64 -7.93 -5.38
CA ALA A 59 1.41 -9.35 -5.12
C ALA A 59 0.36 -9.98 -6.04
N GLU A 60 -0.66 -9.23 -6.46
CA GLU A 60 -1.69 -9.71 -7.40
C GLU A 60 -1.19 -9.80 -8.85
N VAL A 61 -0.27 -8.94 -9.24
CA VAL A 61 0.30 -8.91 -10.59
C VAL A 61 1.66 -9.60 -10.71
N LEU A 62 2.07 -10.32 -9.67
CA LEU A 62 3.34 -11.07 -9.61
C LEU A 62 4.58 -10.18 -9.73
N GLU A 63 4.47 -8.90 -9.35
CA GLU A 63 5.59 -7.98 -9.24
C GLU A 63 6.28 -8.14 -7.86
N PRO A 64 7.58 -7.84 -7.76
CA PRO A 64 8.31 -7.92 -6.50
C PRO A 64 7.69 -7.05 -5.40
N VAL A 65 7.53 -7.64 -4.22
CA VAL A 65 7.04 -6.92 -3.02
C VAL A 65 8.22 -6.59 -2.11
N ASP A 66 8.45 -5.29 -1.86
CA ASP A 66 9.39 -4.83 -0.84
C ASP A 66 8.84 -5.10 0.56
N ALA A 67 9.19 -6.27 1.10
CA ALA A 67 8.71 -6.73 2.39
C ALA A 67 9.23 -5.88 3.57
N ALA A 68 10.36 -5.20 3.43
CA ALA A 68 10.89 -4.34 4.49
C ALA A 68 10.06 -3.05 4.57
N ARG A 69 9.85 -2.40 3.43
CA ARG A 69 9.03 -1.18 3.34
C ARG A 69 7.58 -1.43 3.72
N LEU A 70 7.03 -2.59 3.33
CA LEU A 70 5.66 -2.95 3.68
C LEU A 70 5.48 -3.13 5.20
N ARG A 71 6.43 -3.80 5.88
CA ARG A 71 6.38 -3.95 7.35
C ARG A 71 6.50 -2.60 8.07
N ALA A 72 7.40 -1.73 7.61
CA ALA A 72 7.54 -0.38 8.16
C ALA A 72 6.24 0.43 8.04
N ALA A 73 5.54 0.34 6.90
CA ALA A 73 4.24 0.99 6.72
C ALA A 73 3.11 0.30 7.50
N GLY A 74 3.12 -1.03 7.58
CA GLY A 74 2.11 -1.80 8.31
C GLY A 74 2.08 -1.52 9.81
N GLY A 75 3.27 -1.33 10.40
CA GLY A 75 3.47 -1.31 11.84
C GLY A 75 3.33 -2.70 12.46
N ASP A 76 3.46 -2.76 13.79
CA ASP A 76 3.56 -4.04 14.50
C ASP A 76 2.21 -4.65 14.91
N ALA A 77 1.12 -3.87 14.91
CA ALA A 77 -0.18 -4.31 15.38
C ALA A 77 -1.37 -3.64 14.66
N GLY A 78 -2.53 -4.31 14.71
CA GLY A 78 -3.80 -3.84 14.16
C GLY A 78 -3.95 -4.06 12.64
N ALA A 79 -4.91 -3.37 12.04
CA ALA A 79 -5.32 -3.61 10.65
C ALA A 79 -4.17 -3.48 9.63
N GLY A 80 -3.20 -2.59 9.86
CA GLY A 80 -2.03 -2.45 8.98
C GLY A 80 -1.08 -3.65 9.03
N ALA A 81 -0.89 -4.24 10.22
CA ALA A 81 -0.11 -5.45 10.40
C ALA A 81 -0.82 -6.67 9.78
N ASP A 82 -2.15 -6.75 9.93
CA ASP A 82 -2.98 -7.79 9.31
C ASP A 82 -2.91 -7.73 7.78
N TRP A 83 -3.03 -6.52 7.23
CA TRP A 83 -2.87 -6.27 5.80
C TRP A 83 -1.49 -6.67 5.29
N THR A 84 -0.44 -6.28 6.01
CA THR A 84 0.95 -6.65 5.67
C THR A 84 1.12 -8.17 5.62
N ARG A 85 0.61 -8.89 6.63
CA ARG A 85 0.66 -10.36 6.65
C ARG A 85 -0.12 -10.99 5.49
N LEU A 86 -1.26 -10.41 5.12
CA LEU A 86 -2.02 -10.83 3.94
C LEU A 86 -1.18 -10.69 2.66
N VAL A 87 -0.62 -9.51 2.41
CA VAL A 87 0.17 -9.24 1.21
C VAL A 87 1.38 -10.16 1.11
N LEU A 88 2.17 -10.31 2.19
CA LEU A 88 3.35 -11.15 2.19
C LEU A 88 3.02 -12.62 1.93
N ARG A 89 1.90 -13.12 2.48
CA ARG A 89 1.43 -14.48 2.18
C ARG A 89 1.09 -14.65 0.70
N ARG A 90 0.49 -13.64 0.06
CA ARG A 90 0.12 -13.70 -1.36
C ARG A 90 1.35 -13.61 -2.26
N ALA A 91 2.33 -12.78 -1.91
CA ALA A 91 3.62 -12.72 -2.61
C ALA A 91 4.37 -14.07 -2.54
N GLY A 92 4.42 -14.73 -1.37
CA GLY A 92 5.03 -16.05 -1.25
C GLY A 92 4.24 -17.18 -1.95
N ALA A 93 2.92 -17.05 -2.10
CA ALA A 93 2.12 -17.96 -2.90
C ALA A 93 2.35 -17.81 -4.41
N ALA A 94 2.87 -16.66 -4.87
CA ALA A 94 3.32 -16.45 -6.24
C ALA A 94 4.66 -17.12 -6.52
N GLU A 95 5.56 -17.18 -5.53
CA GLU A 95 6.88 -17.84 -5.65
C GLU A 95 6.80 -19.38 -5.64
N GLY A 96 5.68 -19.96 -5.20
CA GLY A 96 5.52 -21.39 -4.95
C GLY A 96 4.63 -22.16 -5.93
N ARG A 97 4.60 -21.82 -7.22
CA ARG A 97 3.87 -22.61 -8.23
C ARG A 97 4.87 -23.45 -9.06
N PRO A 98 4.70 -24.79 -9.15
CA PRO A 98 5.51 -25.62 -10.04
C PRO A 98 5.29 -25.28 -11.52
#